data_AF-A0A357M5J3-F1
#
_entry.id   AF-A0A357M5J3-F1
#
_cell.length_a   1.000
_cell.length_b   1.000
_cell.length_c   1.000
_cell.angle_alpha   90.00
_cell.angle_beta   90.00
_cell.angle_gamma   90.00
#
_symmetry.space_group_name_H-M   'P 1'
#
loop_
_entity.id
_entity.type
_entity.pdbx_description
1 polymer ?
#
loop_
_entity_poly.entity_id
_entity_poly.type
_entity_poly.pdbx_seq_one_letter_code
_entity_poly.pdbx_strand_id
1 'polypeptide(L)' 'MQVNLFNLEKENEVDLEYVVIMVKHGEKWILARHQNRSTWEFAGGHIEVGETPEEAAARELFEETGAEQFSIVPI' A
#
# COMPACT_ATOMS: atom_id res chain seq x y z
N MET A 1 14.51 -10.84 14.94
CA MET A 1 14.01 -9.90 13.92
C MET A 1 14.17 -8.50 14.52
N GLN A 2 14.94 -7.63 13.88
CA GLN A 2 15.14 -6.25 14.34
C GLN A 2 14.22 -5.37 13.50
N VAL A 3 13.25 -4.72 14.14
CA VAL A 3 12.33 -3.79 13.48
C VAL A 3 12.87 -2.39 13.74
N ASN A 4 13.30 -1.70 12.68
CA ASN A 4 13.69 -0.30 12.76
C ASN A 4 12.43 0.55 12.54
N LEU A 5 12.04 1.32 13.55
CA LEU A 5 10.97 2.31 13.43
C LEU A 5 11.59 3.61 12.94
N PHE A 6 11.24 4.02 11.72
CA PHE A 6 11.66 5.32 11.19
C PHE A 6 10.84 6.41 11.87
N ASN A 7 11.51 7.34 12.53
CA ASN A 7 10.88 8.47 13.17
C ASN A 7 10.59 9.53 12.10
N LEU A 8 9.31 9.74 11.77
CA LEU A 8 8.86 10.67 10.72
C LEU A 8 9.10 12.15 11.08
N GLU A 9 9.54 12.45 12.30
CA GLU A 9 9.80 13.81 12.78
C GLU A 9 11.12 14.45 12.28
N LYS A 10 11.70 13.95 11.19
CA LYS A 10 12.88 14.59 10.58
C LYS A 10 12.62 14.89 9.11
N GLU A 11 12.57 16.19 8.83
CA GLU A 11 12.75 16.85 7.54
C GLU A 11 14.00 16.33 6.80
N ASN A 12 13.89 15.14 6.24
CA ASN A 12 14.52 14.80 4.99
C ASN A 12 13.35 14.40 4.09
N GLU A 13 13.29 14.95 2.87
CA GLU A 13 12.48 14.34 1.81
C GLU A 13 13.00 12.91 1.64
N VAL A 14 12.39 11.97 2.36
CA VAL A 14 12.63 10.56 2.14
C VAL A 14 11.77 10.22 0.94
N ASP A 15 12.42 9.99 -0.18
CA ASP A 15 11.73 9.47 -1.37
C ASP A 15 11.10 8.12 -0.99
N LEU A 16 9.77 8.12 -0.91
CA LEU A 16 9.02 6.90 -0.66
C LEU A 16 9.09 6.04 -1.91
N GLU A 17 9.56 4.80 -1.77
CA GLU A 17 9.70 3.87 -2.89
C GLU A 17 8.48 2.95 -3.06
N TYR A 18 7.73 2.74 -1.97
CA TYR A 18 6.66 1.74 -1.92
C TYR A 18 5.44 2.22 -1.14
N VAL A 19 4.29 1.68 -1.52
CA VAL A 19 3.03 1.78 -0.77
C VAL A 19 2.56 0.38 -0.37
N VAL A 20 1.98 0.29 0.83
CA VAL A 20 1.28 -0.91 1.30
C VAL A 20 -0.07 -0.47 1.86
N ILE A 21 -1.14 -1.07 1.36
CA ILE A 21 -2.51 -0.64 1.59
C ILE A 21 -3.24 -1.70 2.41
N MET A 22 -3.57 -1.35 3.66
CA MET A 22 -4.46 -2.17 4.48
C MET A 22 -5.91 -1.85 4.16
N VAL A 23 -6.62 -2.81 3.55
CA VAL A 23 -7.97 -2.60 3.04
C VAL A 23 -9.00 -3.29 3.92
N LYS A 24 -10.03 -2.55 4.34
CA LYS A 24 -11.14 -3.08 5.11
C LYS A 24 -12.47 -2.78 4.42
N HIS A 25 -13.30 -3.81 4.23
CA HIS A 25 -14.67 -3.69 3.76
C HIS A 25 -15.64 -4.22 4.84
N GLY A 26 -16.32 -3.29 5.51
CA GLY A 26 -17.09 -3.60 6.72
C GLY A 26 -16.18 -4.06 7.85
N GLU A 27 -16.39 -5.29 8.36
CA GLU A 27 -15.54 -5.90 9.39
C GLU A 27 -14.43 -6.80 8.83
N LYS A 28 -14.35 -6.95 7.50
CA LYS A 28 -13.45 -7.90 6.84
C LYS A 28 -12.24 -7.20 6.25
N TRP A 29 -11.08 -7.84 6.37
CA TRP A 29 -9.86 -7.46 5.66
C TRP A 29 -9.86 -8.04 4.25
N ILE A 30 -9.40 -7.25 3.29
CA ILE A 30 -9.16 -7.70 1.92
C ILE A 30 -7.67 -7.94 1.74
N LEU A 31 -7.34 -9.13 1.25
CA LEU A 31 -5.98 -9.57 0.95
C LEU A 31 -6.00 -10.15 -0.46
N ALA A 32 -4.95 -9.89 -1.23
CA ALA A 32 -4.72 -10.51 -2.51
C ALA A 32 -3.88 -11.77 -2.34
N ARG A 33 -3.99 -12.70 -3.29
CA ARG A 33 -3.09 -13.84 -3.41
C ARG A 33 -2.66 -13.98 -4.84
N HIS A 34 -1.38 -13.71 -5.08
CA HIS A 34 -0.78 -13.97 -6.38
C HIS A 34 -0.89 -15.46 -6.75
N GLN A 35 -1.25 -15.77 -8.01
CA GLN A 35 -1.51 -17.13 -8.48
C GLN A 35 -0.35 -18.12 -8.26
N ASN A 36 0.88 -17.61 -8.25
CA ASN A 36 2.10 -18.41 -8.06
C ASN A 36 2.61 -18.46 -6.61
N ARG A 37 1.89 -17.87 -5.64
CA ARG A 37 2.28 -17.82 -4.23
C ARG A 37 1.22 -18.50 -3.35
N SER A 38 1.66 -19.03 -2.21
CA SER A 38 0.77 -19.61 -1.19
C SER A 38 0.39 -18.64 -0.07
N THR A 39 0.99 -17.45 -0.06
CA THR A 39 0.79 -16.41 0.95
C THR A 39 -0.29 -15.42 0.55
N TRP A 40 -0.97 -14.86 1.54
CA TRP A 40 -1.87 -13.73 1.36
C TRP A 40 -1.11 -12.44 1.68
N GLU A 41 -1.30 -11.42 0.86
CA GLU A 41 -0.62 -10.13 0.97
C GLU A 41 -1.61 -8.98 0.92
N PHE A 42 -1.27 -7.88 1.59
CA PHE A 42 -1.97 -6.62 1.39
C PHE A 42 -1.61 -6.07 0.02
N ALA A 43 -2.52 -5.26 -0.54
CA ALA A 43 -2.24 -4.61 -1.81
C ALA A 43 -1.05 -3.66 -1.66
N GLY A 44 -0.22 -3.55 -2.68
CA GLY A 44 0.89 -2.62 -2.64
C GLY A 44 1.94 -2.87 -3.70
N GLY A 45 2.79 -1.87 -3.90
CA GLY A 45 3.77 -1.89 -4.96
C GLY A 45 4.65 -0.66 -4.94
N HIS A 46 5.36 -0.47 -6.05
CA HIS A 46 6.27 0.64 -6.22
C HIS A 46 5.51 1.92 -6.51
N ILE A 47 6.02 3.03 -5.98
CA ILE A 47 5.63 4.36 -6.44
C ILE A 47 6.38 4.61 -7.76
N GLU A 48 5.63 4.85 -8.85
CA GLU A 48 6.23 5.11 -10.15
C GLU A 48 6.70 6.58 -10.28
N VAL A 49 7.56 6.84 -11.27
CA VAL A 49 8.09 8.18 -11.51
C VAL A 49 6.97 9.15 -11.84
N GLY A 50 6.79 10.15 -10.99
CA GLY A 50 5.78 11.20 -11.16
C GLY A 50 4.48 10.93 -10.42
N GLU A 51 4.34 9.81 -9.71
CA GLU A 51 3.20 9.55 -8.83
C GLU A 51 3.41 10.15 -7.44
N THR A 52 2.34 10.65 -6.83
CA THR A 52 2.30 10.79 -5.38
C THR A 52 2.09 9.42 -4.72
N PRO A 53 2.45 9.25 -3.44
CA PRO A 53 2.13 8.02 -2.70
C PRO A 53 0.65 7.65 -2.74
N GLU A 54 -0.26 8.63 -2.70
CA GLU A 54 -1.70 8.41 -2.78
C GLU A 54 -2.14 7.92 -4.16
N GLU A 55 -1.54 8.45 -5.24
CA GLU A 55 -1.81 8.01 -6.62
C GLU A 55 -1.37 6.56 -6.81
N ALA A 56 -0.13 6.23 -6.40
CA ALA A 56 0.39 4.87 -6.43
C ALA A 56 -0.50 3.92 -5.61
N ALA A 57 -0.91 4.34 -4.40
CA ALA A 57 -1.75 3.52 -3.54
C ALA A 57 -3.14 3.25 -4.13
N ALA A 58 -3.74 4.24 -4.80
CA ALA A 58 -5.01 4.09 -5.49
C ALA A 58 -4.89 3.15 -6.72
N ARG A 59 -3.82 3.30 -7.51
CA ARG A 59 -3.52 2.43 -8.67
C ARG A 59 -3.33 0.98 -8.25
N GLU A 60 -2.39 0.73 -7.32
CA GLU A 60 -2.08 -0.62 -6.82
C GLU A 60 -3.32 -1.29 -6.21
N LEU A 61 -4.11 -0.55 -5.44
CA LEU A 61 -5.36 -1.06 -4.86
C LEU A 61 -6.33 -1.53 -5.94
N PHE A 62 -6.52 -0.76 -7.01
CA PHE A 62 -7.37 -1.15 -8.12
C PHE A 62 -6.81 -2.35 -8.88
N GLU A 63 -5.53 -2.35 -9.21
CA GLU A 63 -4.90 -3.43 -10.01
C GLU A 63 -4.95 -4.78 -9.31
N GLU A 64 -4.70 -4.83 -8.00
CA GLU A 64 -4.61 -6.10 -7.27
C GLU A 64 -5.93 -6.58 -6.68
N THR A 65 -6.91 -5.68 -6.48
CA THR A 65 -8.19 -6.02 -5.83
C THR A 65 -9.44 -5.72 -6.65
N GLY A 66 -9.33 -4.88 -7.68
CA GLY A 66 -10.46 -4.39 -8.48
C GLY A 66 -11.33 -3.35 -7.78
N ALA A 67 -10.87 -2.75 -6.67
CA ALA A 67 -11.64 -1.76 -5.95
C ALA A 67 -11.70 -0.43 -6.71
N GLU A 68 -12.92 0.06 -6.99
CA GLU A 68 -13.14 1.33 -7.73
C GLU A 68 -13.63 2.47 -6.82
N GLN A 69 -14.18 2.14 -5.65
CA GLN A 69 -14.73 3.11 -4.69
C GLN A 69 -14.18 2.84 -3.30
N PHE A 70 -13.40 3.78 -2.79
CA PHE A 70 -12.71 3.66 -1.51
C PHE A 70 -12.37 5.04 -0.93
N SER A 71 -12.02 5.06 0.35
CA SER A 71 -11.36 6.17 1.02
C SER A 71 -10.01 5.69 1.50
N ILE A 72 -8.95 6.40 1.15
CA ILE A 72 -7.58 6.08 1.55
C ILE A 72 -6.97 7.26 2.30
N VAL A 73 -6.21 6.96 3.35
CA VAL A 73 -5.49 7.95 4.15
C VAL A 73 -4.11 7.39 4.50
N PRO A 74 -3.04 8.21 4.44
CA PRO A 74 -1.75 7.82 4.98
C PRO A 74 -1.83 7.65 6.51
N ILE A 75 -0.97 6.78 7.06
CA ILE A 75 -0.86 6.49 8.49
C ILE A 75 0.27 7.31 9.10
#